data_AF-A0A522DX10-F1
#
_entry.id   AF-A0A522DX10-F1
#
_cell.length_a   1.000
_cell.length_b   1.000
_cell.length_c   1.000
_cell.angle_alpha   90.00
_cell.angle_beta   90.00
_cell.angle_gamma   90.00
#
_symmetry.space_group_name_H-M   'P 1'
#
loop_
_entity.id
_entity.type
_entity.pdbx_description
1 polymer ?
#
loop_
_entity_poly.entity_id
_entity_poly.type
_entity_poly.pdbx_seq_one_letter_code
_entity_poly.pdbx_strand_id
1 'polypeptide(L)'
;MKIIVQLSSLLLLFLSGCISSDKKADATPEDDLDAARNFIRAALDGDYAKARTFLLADSMNTEYMNLSERKFNQTMTPEVKTGYKKASINIHEVK
;
A
#
# COMPACT_ATOMS: atom_id res chain seq x y z
N MET A 1 -5.86 48.17 6.70
CA MET A 1 -6.42 47.28 5.65
C MET A 1 -5.40 46.35 5.00
N LYS A 2 -4.18 46.80 4.65
CA LYS A 2 -3.13 45.93 4.07
C LYS A 2 -2.65 44.77 4.96
N ILE A 3 -2.59 44.96 6.28
CA ILE A 3 -2.10 43.93 7.23
C ILE A 3 -3.10 42.75 7.37
N ILE A 4 -4.40 43.03 7.30
CA ILE A 4 -5.45 41.99 7.40
C ILE A 4 -5.43 41.08 6.15
N VAL A 5 -5.15 41.67 4.97
CA VAL A 5 -5.02 40.91 3.71
C VAL A 5 -3.77 40.01 3.73
N GLN A 6 -2.66 40.45 4.33
CA GLN A 6 -1.46 39.61 4.44
C GLN A 6 -1.60 38.46 5.46
N LEU A 7 -2.34 38.67 6.55
CA LEU A 7 -2.62 37.60 7.51
C LEU A 7 -3.56 36.53 6.91
N SER A 8 -4.46 36.94 6.01
CA SER A 8 -5.36 36.03 5.29
C SER A 8 -4.63 35.13 4.28
N SER A 9 -3.55 35.58 3.65
CA SER A 9 -2.74 34.74 2.75
C SER A 9 -1.92 33.68 3.48
N LEU A 10 -1.52 33.92 4.72
CA LEU A 10 -0.72 32.96 5.50
C LEU A 10 -1.58 31.83 6.08
N LEU A 11 -2.86 32.08 6.33
CA LEU A 11 -3.80 31.09 6.90
C LEU A 11 -4.20 29.99 5.89
N LEU A 12 -4.15 30.29 4.59
CA LEU A 12 -4.46 29.33 3.52
C LEU A 12 -3.36 28.26 3.32
N LEU A 13 -2.13 28.49 3.78
CA LEU A 13 -1.03 27.51 3.68
C LEU A 13 -1.07 26.42 4.75
N PHE A 14 -1.85 26.61 5.83
CA PHE A 14 -1.99 25.62 6.91
C PHE A 14 -3.06 24.55 6.64
N LEU A 15 -3.91 24.73 5.63
CA LEU A 15 -5.02 23.81 5.30
C LEU A 15 -4.62 22.71 4.30
N SER A 16 -3.42 22.77 3.72
CA SER A 16 -2.92 21.76 2.77
C SER A 16 -2.25 20.52 3.42
N GLY A 17 -2.32 20.38 4.75
CA GLY A 17 -1.53 19.41 5.52
C GLY A 17 -2.08 17.99 5.68
N CYS A 18 -3.31 17.68 5.26
CA CYS A 18 -3.84 16.31 5.35
C CYS A 18 -4.91 16.06 4.27
N ILE A 19 -4.48 15.83 3.04
CA ILE A 19 -5.25 15.01 2.12
C ILE A 19 -4.91 13.56 2.48
N SER A 20 -5.52 13.08 3.58
CA SER A 20 -5.67 11.65 3.79
C SER A 20 -6.55 11.18 2.65
N SER A 21 -5.95 10.53 1.65
CA SER A 21 -6.74 9.82 0.66
C SER A 21 -7.56 8.82 1.46
N ASP A 22 -8.89 9.01 1.52
CA ASP A 22 -9.82 8.00 2.01
C ASP A 22 -9.70 6.80 1.08
N LYS A 23 -8.65 6.00 1.28
CA LYS A 23 -8.58 4.65 0.76
C LYS A 23 -9.77 3.98 1.40
N LYS A 24 -10.74 3.57 0.58
CA LYS A 24 -11.84 2.68 1.00
C LYS A 24 -11.26 1.72 2.02
N ALA A 25 -11.81 1.74 3.24
CA ALA A 25 -11.37 0.84 4.27
C ALA A 25 -11.48 -0.58 3.69
N ASP A 26 -10.34 -1.16 3.33
CA ASP A 26 -10.29 -2.55 2.96
C ASP A 26 -10.84 -3.34 4.14
N ALA A 27 -11.59 -4.39 3.85
CA ALA A 27 -12.13 -5.25 4.90
C ALA A 27 -10.99 -5.64 5.85
N THR A 28 -11.19 -5.36 7.14
CA THR A 28 -10.24 -5.75 8.18
C THR A 28 -10.14 -7.28 8.13
N PRO A 29 -8.94 -7.87 8.06
CA PRO A 29 -8.81 -9.32 8.02
C PRO A 29 -9.51 -9.98 9.20
N GLU A 30 -10.13 -11.13 8.96
CA GLU A 30 -10.85 -11.89 9.99
C GLU A 30 -9.88 -12.52 11.01
N ASP A 31 -8.71 -12.95 10.54
CA ASP A 31 -7.64 -13.55 11.33
C ASP A 31 -6.26 -13.34 10.68
N ASP A 32 -5.20 -13.87 11.31
CA ASP A 32 -3.82 -13.77 10.83
C ASP A 32 -3.62 -14.47 9.47
N LEU A 33 -4.35 -15.56 9.22
CA LEU A 33 -4.29 -16.30 7.96
C LEU A 33 -4.88 -15.46 6.82
N ASP A 34 -6.01 -14.82 7.06
CA ASP A 34 -6.65 -13.95 6.09
C ASP A 34 -5.81 -12.70 5.84
N ALA A 35 -5.17 -12.15 6.87
CA ALA A 35 -4.21 -11.05 6.71
C ALA A 35 -3.04 -11.47 5.79
N ALA A 36 -2.48 -12.66 6.00
CA ALA A 36 -1.43 -13.21 5.15
C ALA A 36 -1.92 -13.47 3.70
N ARG A 37 -3.14 -14.00 3.53
CA ARG A 37 -3.73 -14.21 2.20
C ARG A 37 -3.92 -12.89 1.46
N ASN A 38 -4.43 -11.87 2.15
CA ASN A 38 -4.65 -10.54 1.59
C ASN A 38 -3.32 -9.84 1.25
N PHE A 39 -2.28 -10.00 2.09
CA PHE A 39 -0.92 -9.55 1.77
C PHE A 39 -0.40 -10.17 0.47
N ILE A 40 -0.44 -11.51 0.36
CA ILE A 40 0.05 -12.24 -0.82
C ILE A 40 -0.74 -11.81 -2.07
N ARG A 41 -2.07 -11.72 -1.97
CA ARG A 41 -2.93 -11.32 -3.08
C ARG A 41 -2.60 -9.91 -3.57
N ALA A 42 -2.51 -8.93 -2.67
CA ALA A 42 -2.18 -7.55 -3.01
C ALA A 42 -0.80 -7.45 -3.68
N ALA A 43 0.20 -8.15 -3.16
CA ALA A 43 1.54 -8.18 -3.75
C ALA A 43 1.55 -8.81 -5.15
N LEU A 44 0.84 -9.92 -5.36
CA LEU A 44 0.72 -10.58 -6.66
C LEU A 44 -0.07 -9.75 -7.68
N ASP A 45 -1.02 -8.92 -7.23
CA ASP A 45 -1.75 -7.96 -8.07
C ASP A 45 -0.93 -6.72 -8.42
N GLY A 46 0.23 -6.54 -7.80
CA GLY A 46 1.05 -5.33 -7.93
C GLY A 46 0.52 -4.15 -7.12
N ASP A 47 -0.45 -4.35 -6.23
CA ASP A 47 -0.92 -3.33 -5.29
C ASP A 47 -0.04 -3.32 -4.03
N TYR A 48 1.20 -2.86 -4.20
CA TYR A 48 2.17 -2.77 -3.12
C TYR A 48 1.75 -1.77 -2.03
N ALA A 49 0.91 -0.79 -2.37
CA ALA A 49 0.38 0.16 -1.41
C ALA A 49 -0.61 -0.50 -0.45
N LYS A 50 -1.45 -1.43 -0.94
CA LYS A 50 -2.33 -2.26 -0.12
C LYS A 50 -1.55 -3.34 0.62
N ALA A 51 -0.61 -4.01 -0.03
CA ALA A 51 0.18 -5.06 0.63
C ALA A 51 0.92 -4.54 1.88
N ARG A 52 1.43 -3.30 1.84
CA ARG A 52 2.09 -2.67 3.00
C ARG A 52 1.18 -2.51 4.23
N THR A 53 -0.15 -2.48 4.09
CA THR A 53 -1.06 -2.34 5.23
C THR A 53 -1.15 -3.62 6.07
N PHE A 54 -0.76 -4.77 5.50
CA PHE A 54 -0.71 -6.06 6.19
C PHE A 54 0.69 -6.40 6.74
N LEU A 55 1.68 -5.54 6.50
CA LEU A 55 3.08 -5.79 6.84
C LEU A 55 3.44 -5.13 8.17
N LEU A 56 4.20 -5.83 9.02
CA LEU A 56 4.82 -5.21 10.19
C LEU A 56 5.82 -4.13 9.73
N ALA A 57 5.62 -2.91 10.21
CA ALA A 57 6.42 -1.75 9.82
C ALA A 57 7.78 -1.73 10.55
N ASP A 58 8.71 -2.55 10.09
CA ASP A 58 10.13 -2.49 10.47
C ASP A 58 11.04 -2.23 9.25
N SER A 59 12.30 -1.92 9.52
CA SER A 59 13.27 -1.54 8.49
C SER A 59 13.54 -2.65 7.48
N MET A 60 13.60 -3.90 7.95
CA MET A 60 13.92 -5.05 7.12
C MET A 60 12.74 -5.40 6.20
N ASN A 61 11.53 -5.50 6.76
CA ASN A 61 10.30 -5.74 6.03
C ASN A 61 10.04 -4.63 5.00
N THR A 62 10.25 -3.38 5.38
CA THR A 62 10.10 -2.24 4.47
C THR A 62 11.05 -2.34 3.28
N GLU A 63 12.32 -2.70 3.50
CA GLU A 63 13.29 -2.80 2.40
C GLU A 63 12.99 -3.97 1.46
N TYR A 64 12.61 -5.13 1.99
CA TYR A 64 12.17 -6.25 1.15
C TYR A 64 10.95 -5.90 0.32
N MET A 65 10.00 -5.15 0.88
CA MET A 65 8.84 -4.69 0.15
C MET A 65 9.22 -3.72 -0.97
N ASN A 66 10.13 -2.78 -0.70
CA ASN A 66 10.63 -1.83 -1.70
C ASN A 66 11.37 -2.55 -2.84
N LEU A 67 12.23 -3.52 -2.53
CA LEU A 67 12.93 -4.33 -3.53
C LEU A 67 11.95 -5.10 -4.40
N SER A 68 10.93 -5.71 -3.79
CA SER A 68 9.90 -6.47 -4.50
C SER A 68 9.10 -5.58 -5.45
N GLU A 69 8.68 -4.40 -4.99
CA GLU A 69 7.95 -3.41 -5.79
C GLU A 69 8.79 -2.92 -6.98
N ARG A 70 10.06 -2.57 -6.74
CA ARG A 70 10.98 -2.16 -7.80
C ARG A 70 11.14 -3.25 -8.85
N LYS A 71 11.37 -4.51 -8.43
CA LYS A 71 11.52 -5.65 -9.34
C LYS A 71 10.25 -5.88 -10.16
N PHE A 72 9.07 -5.84 -9.53
CA PHE A 72 7.80 -5.98 -10.23
C PHE A 72 7.63 -4.88 -11.27
N ASN A 73 7.85 -3.62 -10.89
CA ASN A 73 7.61 -2.48 -11.77
C ASN A 73 8.62 -2.39 -12.92
N GLN A 74 9.90 -2.59 -12.63
CA GLN A 74 11.00 -2.25 -13.53
C GLN A 74 11.54 -3.44 -14.33
N THR A 75 11.40 -4.67 -13.83
CA THR A 75 12.09 -5.84 -14.40
C THR A 75 11.13 -6.89 -14.98
N MET A 76 9.91 -7.02 -14.43
CA MET A 76 8.98 -8.05 -14.90
C MET A 76 8.27 -7.66 -16.20
N THR A 77 8.14 -8.62 -17.12
CA THR A 77 7.37 -8.45 -18.35
C THR A 77 5.86 -8.45 -18.05
N PRO A 78 5.02 -7.89 -18.93
CA PRO A 78 3.56 -7.92 -18.77
C PRO A 78 2.97 -9.33 -18.62
N GLU A 79 3.56 -10.32 -19.30
CA GLU A 79 3.12 -11.71 -19.25
C GLU A 79 3.35 -12.30 -17.85
N VAL A 80 4.52 -12.03 -17.25
CA VAL A 80 4.84 -12.46 -15.88
C VAL A 80 3.90 -11.82 -14.87
N LYS A 81 3.65 -10.50 -14.99
CA LYS A 81 2.69 -9.78 -14.12
C LYS A 81 1.29 -10.36 -14.22
N THR A 82 0.85 -10.67 -15.44
CA THR A 82 -0.44 -11.32 -15.69
C THR A 82 -0.49 -12.72 -15.08
N GLY A 83 0.61 -13.46 -15.14
CA GLY A 83 0.77 -14.75 -14.47
C GLY A 83 0.58 -14.65 -12.96
N TYR A 84 1.22 -13.68 -12.31
CA TYR A 84 1.06 -13.44 -10.87
C TYR A 84 -0.38 -13.06 -10.50
N LYS A 85 -1.02 -12.21 -11.31
CA LYS A 85 -2.42 -11.84 -11.12
C LYS A 85 -3.37 -13.04 -11.17
N LYS A 86 -3.07 -14.02 -12.03
CA LYS A 86 -3.88 -15.24 -12.22
C LYS A 86 -3.52 -16.39 -11.27
N ALA A 87 -2.45 -16.25 -10.50
CA ALA A 87 -2.00 -17.31 -9.60
C ALA A 87 -3.02 -17.55 -8.47
N SER A 88 -3.29 -18.83 -8.19
CA SER A 88 -4.05 -19.24 -7.02
C SER A 88 -3.19 -19.22 -5.76
N ILE A 89 -3.81 -18.99 -4.60
CA ILE A 89 -3.15 -19.02 -3.30
C ILE A 89 -3.67 -20.25 -2.56
N ASN A 90 -2.83 -21.27 -2.42
CA ASN A 90 -3.16 -22.52 -1.73
C ASN A 90 -2.32 -22.61 -0.44
N ILE A 91 -2.97 -22.45 0.71
CA ILE A 91 -2.33 -22.55 2.04
C ILE A 91 -2.81 -23.85 2.67
N HIS A 92 -1.90 -24.80 2.89
CA HIS A 92 -2.26 -26.19 3.22
C HIS A 92 -2.40 -26.46 4.72
N GLU A 93 -1.75 -25.72 5.60
CA GLU A 93 -1.84 -25.93 7.04
C GLU A 93 -1.61 -24.62 7.79
N VAL A 94 -2.47 -24.36 8.78
CA VAL A 94 -2.27 -23.35 9.82
C VAL A 94 -2.36 -24.14 11.12
N LYS A 95 -1.21 -24.37 11.76
CA LYS A 95 -1.13 -25.08 13.05
C LYS A 95 -1.34 -24.12 14.20
#